data_AF-A0A1M6E9M6-F1
#
_entry.id   AF-A0A1M6E9M6-F1
#
_cell.length_a   1.000
_cell.length_b   1.000
_cell.length_c   1.000
_cell.angle_alpha   90.00
_cell.angle_beta   90.00
_cell.angle_gamma   90.00
#
_symmetry.space_group_name_H-M   'P 1'
#
loop_
_entity.id
_entity.type
_entity.pdbx_description
1 polymer ?
#
loop_
_entity_poly.entity_id
_entity_poly.type
_entity_poly.pdbx_seq_one_letter_code
_entity_poly.pdbx_strand_id
1 'polypeptide(L)'
;MKTLKDSSEIQEAARILDELAGPAAWSPPRTPGFMRRSAPQPAPAPRQAPPRPSAPAAPTQLPPPPPEGETRGARLENVLYAMCKRGGFKGAVIADDDGLPLAVFNSPVQEEAISAFTIVLGDALSKAAKLLDQHDANNISMDINYTDKVVLRRFFINEIPSYLMVICSQEVDERGEIELSIDQVAGILHAR
;
A
#
# COMPACT_ATOMS: atom_id res chain seq x y z
N MET A 1 -35.66 16.17 -21.65
CA MET A 1 -34.62 16.47 -20.64
C MET A 1 -35.29 16.93 -19.35
N LYS A 2 -35.66 15.96 -18.52
CA LYS A 2 -36.02 16.06 -17.09
C LYS A 2 -35.49 14.78 -16.45
N THR A 3 -35.44 14.71 -15.12
CA THR A 3 -35.08 13.54 -14.28
C THR A 3 -33.59 13.18 -14.12
N LEU A 4 -32.77 14.14 -13.74
CA LEU A 4 -31.55 13.89 -12.93
C LEU A 4 -31.56 14.62 -11.58
N LYS A 5 -32.58 15.46 -11.32
CA LYS A 5 -32.73 16.26 -10.10
C LYS A 5 -33.78 15.73 -9.11
N ASP A 6 -34.52 14.67 -9.46
CA ASP A 6 -35.60 14.11 -8.64
C ASP A 6 -35.18 12.89 -7.81
N SER A 7 -33.91 12.45 -7.88
CA SER A 7 -33.43 11.39 -7.00
C SER A 7 -33.05 11.99 -5.64
N SER A 8 -33.79 11.60 -4.60
CA SER A 8 -33.55 11.99 -3.20
C SER A 8 -32.14 11.63 -2.74
N GLU A 9 -31.58 10.56 -3.28
CA GLU A 9 -30.23 10.06 -2.97
C GLU A 9 -29.13 11.05 -3.45
N ILE A 10 -29.34 11.67 -4.62
CA ILE A 10 -28.41 12.65 -5.18
C ILE A 10 -28.46 13.97 -4.39
N GLN A 11 -29.65 14.34 -3.90
CA GLN A 11 -29.82 15.52 -3.06
C GLN A 11 -29.17 15.34 -1.68
N GLU A 12 -29.24 14.14 -1.13
CA GLU A 12 -28.64 13.80 0.16
C GLU A 12 -27.10 13.76 0.08
N ALA A 13 -26.55 13.17 -0.98
CA ALA A 13 -25.11 13.20 -1.23
C ALA A 13 -24.56 14.63 -1.42
N ALA A 14 -25.29 15.50 -2.13
CA ALA A 14 -24.90 16.89 -2.31
C ALA A 14 -24.93 17.68 -0.99
N ARG A 15 -25.91 17.41 -0.12
CA ARG A 15 -26.02 18.05 1.19
C ARG A 15 -24.87 17.67 2.12
N ILE A 16 -24.48 16.40 2.15
CA ILE A 16 -23.34 15.91 2.95
C ILE A 16 -22.04 16.56 2.47
N LEU A 17 -21.87 16.74 1.16
CA LEU A 17 -20.69 17.37 0.57
C LEU A 17 -20.58 18.86 0.96
N ASP A 18 -21.70 19.58 0.94
CA ASP A 18 -21.76 21.00 1.36
C ASP A 18 -21.49 21.17 2.86
N GLU A 19 -21.92 20.21 3.68
CA GLU A 19 -21.67 20.21 5.13
C GLU A 19 -20.18 19.97 5.46
N LEU A 20 -19.49 19.16 4.65
CA LEU A 20 -18.04 18.95 4.72
C LEU A 20 -17.21 20.10 4.15
N ALA A 21 -17.77 20.88 3.20
CA ALA A 21 -17.09 22.00 2.55
C ALA A 21 -17.26 23.35 3.28
N GLY A 22 -17.93 23.37 4.43
CA GLY A 22 -18.08 24.55 5.27
C GLY A 22 -16.74 25.16 5.70
N PRO A 23 -16.61 26.49 5.79
CA PRO A 23 -15.34 27.19 6.00
C PRO A 23 -14.88 27.10 7.46
N ALA A 24 -14.34 25.95 7.85
CA ALA A 24 -13.60 25.80 9.09
C ALA A 24 -12.29 25.05 8.80
N ALA A 25 -11.20 25.81 8.91
CA ALA A 25 -9.82 25.35 9.09
C ALA A 25 -9.00 24.96 7.83
N TRP A 26 -9.04 25.76 6.76
CA TRP A 26 -7.80 26.03 6.02
C TRP A 26 -7.18 27.34 6.53
N SER A 27 -6.36 27.22 7.57
CA SER A 27 -5.38 28.25 7.93
C SER A 27 -4.00 27.73 7.57
N PRO A 28 -3.24 28.39 6.67
CA PRO A 28 -1.86 28.02 6.43
C PRO A 28 -1.00 28.33 7.68
N PRO A 29 -0.03 27.48 8.04
CA PRO A 29 0.88 27.78 9.14
C PRO A 29 1.73 29.02 8.84
N ARG A 30 1.85 29.89 9.86
CA ARG A 30 2.66 31.13 9.83
C ARG A 30 4.15 30.80 9.78
N THR A 31 4.86 31.41 8.83
CA THR A 31 6.33 31.41 8.68
C THR A 31 7.06 32.00 9.89
N PRO A 32 8.08 31.32 10.46
CA PRO A 32 9.05 31.96 11.34
C PRO A 32 10.13 32.70 10.54
N GLY A 33 10.47 33.90 11.00
CA GLY A 33 11.31 34.88 10.31
C GLY A 33 12.81 34.58 10.28
N PHE A 34 13.46 35.20 9.30
CA PHE A 34 14.90 35.30 9.13
C PHE A 34 15.56 36.13 10.26
N MET A 35 16.69 35.63 10.80
CA MET A 35 17.83 36.48 11.18
C MET A 35 19.15 35.82 10.75
N ARG A 36 20.09 36.66 10.33
CA ARG A 36 21.27 36.32 9.52
C ARG A 36 22.57 36.68 10.28
N ARG A 37 23.48 35.68 10.37
CA ARG A 37 24.97 35.68 10.39
C ARG A 37 25.79 36.45 11.43
N SER A 38 26.86 35.80 11.92
CA SER A 38 28.29 36.15 11.71
C SER A 38 29.23 34.95 12.00
N ALA A 39 30.38 34.86 11.31
CA ALA A 39 31.52 33.91 11.50
C ALA A 39 32.80 34.72 11.87
N PRO A 40 34.07 34.22 12.03
CA PRO A 40 34.65 32.84 11.93
C PRO A 40 35.77 32.40 12.97
N GLN A 41 36.02 31.07 13.08
CA GLN A 41 37.27 30.24 13.31
C GLN A 41 38.33 30.52 14.43
N PRO A 42 39.12 29.53 14.96
CA PRO A 42 39.85 28.45 14.25
C PRO A 42 39.88 27.01 14.89
N ALA A 43 40.52 26.06 14.17
CA ALA A 43 40.59 24.59 14.38
C ALA A 43 41.98 24.12 14.92
N PRO A 44 42.41 22.82 14.89
CA PRO A 44 41.74 21.48 14.95
C PRO A 44 42.40 20.47 15.94
N ALA A 45 41.76 19.31 16.23
CA ALA A 45 42.35 17.94 16.37
C ALA A 45 41.41 16.97 17.15
N PRO A 46 41.55 15.63 17.05
CA PRO A 46 41.95 14.79 15.93
C PRO A 46 40.82 13.82 15.48
N ARG A 47 40.97 13.32 14.25
CA ARG A 47 40.07 12.39 13.56
C ARG A 47 39.85 11.10 14.34
N GLN A 48 38.60 10.82 14.72
CA GLN A 48 38.17 9.45 14.98
C GLN A 48 37.79 8.79 13.65
N ALA A 49 38.37 7.63 13.41
CA ALA A 49 38.20 6.85 12.19
C ALA A 49 36.73 6.41 12.02
N PRO A 50 36.26 6.28 10.76
CA PRO A 50 34.92 5.75 10.51
C PRO A 50 34.84 4.28 10.98
N PRO A 51 33.75 3.85 11.64
CA PRO A 51 33.52 2.43 11.82
C PRO A 51 33.35 1.80 10.43
N ARG A 52 34.12 0.74 10.17
CA ARG A 52 34.03 -0.07 8.95
C ARG A 52 32.59 -0.55 8.72
N PRO A 53 32.12 -0.61 7.47
CA PRO A 53 30.92 -1.37 7.14
C PRO A 53 31.17 -2.83 7.50
N SER A 54 30.35 -3.33 8.42
CA SER A 54 30.39 -4.72 8.85
C SER A 54 29.36 -5.50 8.05
N ALA A 55 29.88 -6.54 7.39
CA ALA A 55 29.21 -7.67 6.77
C ALA A 55 28.53 -7.46 5.39
N PRO A 56 28.81 -8.37 4.43
CA PRO A 56 28.03 -8.48 3.19
C PRO A 56 26.57 -8.78 3.52
N ALA A 57 25.65 -8.22 2.72
CA ALA A 57 24.28 -8.70 2.66
C ALA A 57 24.30 -10.22 2.53
N ALA A 58 23.69 -10.91 3.50
CA ALA A 58 23.41 -12.32 3.38
C ALA A 58 22.67 -12.55 2.06
N PRO A 59 22.99 -13.61 1.30
CA PRO A 59 22.22 -13.92 0.11
C PRO A 59 20.76 -14.04 0.52
N THR A 60 19.88 -13.31 -0.17
CA THR A 60 18.43 -13.41 -0.06
C THR A 60 18.06 -14.88 -0.28
N GLN A 61 18.04 -15.66 0.81
CA GLN A 61 17.56 -17.01 0.78
C GLN A 61 16.07 -16.90 0.48
N LEU A 62 15.71 -17.28 -0.74
CA LEU A 62 14.34 -17.61 -1.08
C LEU A 62 13.82 -18.56 0.02
N PRO A 63 12.60 -18.35 0.52
CA PRO A 63 12.02 -19.24 1.52
C PRO A 63 12.12 -20.68 1.02
N PRO A 64 12.37 -21.65 1.94
CA PRO A 64 12.49 -23.05 1.56
C PRO A 64 11.25 -23.49 0.77
N PRO A 65 11.41 -24.37 -0.23
CA PRO A 65 10.28 -24.88 -0.97
C PRO A 65 9.31 -25.55 0.02
N PRO A 66 8.00 -25.33 -0.17
CA PRO A 66 7.01 -25.83 0.77
C PRO A 66 7.01 -27.36 0.82
N PRO A 67 6.68 -27.95 1.98
CA PRO A 67 6.61 -29.40 2.13
C PRO A 67 5.61 -30.00 1.14
N GLU A 68 5.97 -31.16 0.57
CA GLU A 68 5.12 -31.89 -0.38
C GLU A 68 3.73 -32.15 0.24
N GLY A 69 2.67 -31.65 -0.40
CA GLY A 69 1.28 -31.71 0.09
C GLY A 69 0.68 -30.37 0.52
N GLU A 70 1.43 -29.28 0.46
CA GLU A 70 0.92 -27.95 0.81
C GLU A 70 -0.13 -27.43 -0.20
N THR A 71 -1.28 -26.98 0.29
CA THR A 71 -2.37 -26.45 -0.54
C THR A 71 -1.95 -25.14 -1.20
N ARG A 72 -2.57 -24.80 -2.33
CA ARG A 72 -2.31 -23.53 -3.03
C ARG A 72 -2.51 -22.31 -2.11
N GLY A 73 -3.54 -22.34 -1.27
CA GLY A 73 -3.80 -21.29 -0.27
C GLY A 73 -2.65 -21.14 0.72
N ALA A 74 -2.19 -22.25 1.32
CA ALA A 74 -1.07 -22.23 2.26
C ALA A 74 0.23 -21.71 1.60
N ARG A 75 0.48 -22.03 0.34
CA ARG A 75 1.61 -21.47 -0.42
C ARG A 75 1.52 -19.94 -0.57
N LEU A 76 0.32 -19.42 -0.86
CA LEU A 76 0.09 -17.98 -0.98
C LEU A 76 0.22 -17.27 0.37
N GLU A 77 -0.34 -17.83 1.43
CA GLU A 77 -0.17 -17.33 2.80
C GLU A 77 1.30 -17.30 3.22
N ASN A 78 2.08 -18.33 2.86
CA ASN A 78 3.53 -18.35 3.10
C ASN A 78 4.26 -17.23 2.36
N VAL A 79 3.85 -16.92 1.12
CA VAL A 79 4.39 -15.74 0.39
C VAL A 79 4.05 -14.45 1.13
N LEU A 80 2.80 -14.28 1.57
CA LEU A 80 2.39 -13.09 2.33
C LEU A 80 3.12 -12.96 3.66
N TYR A 81 3.27 -14.05 4.41
CA TYR A 81 4.06 -14.10 5.64
C TYR A 81 5.51 -13.66 5.36
N ALA A 82 6.15 -14.23 4.35
CA ALA A 82 7.54 -13.94 4.04
C ALA A 82 7.71 -12.49 3.55
N MET A 83 6.79 -11.99 2.73
CA MET A 83 6.72 -10.61 2.29
C MET A 83 6.59 -9.66 3.48
N CYS A 84 5.62 -9.88 4.36
CA CYS A 84 5.42 -9.02 5.53
C CYS A 84 6.65 -9.00 6.45
N LYS A 85 7.32 -10.15 6.61
CA LYS A 85 8.55 -10.24 7.40
C LYS A 85 9.72 -9.48 6.77
N ARG A 86 9.88 -9.53 5.45
CA ARG A 86 10.98 -8.84 4.73
C ARG A 86 10.71 -7.35 4.59
N GLY A 87 9.49 -6.97 4.24
CA GLY A 87 9.06 -5.58 4.02
C GLY A 87 8.68 -4.81 5.28
N GLY A 88 8.62 -5.46 6.45
CA GLY A 88 8.17 -4.82 7.68
C GLY A 88 6.68 -4.43 7.65
N PHE A 89 5.87 -5.20 6.94
CA PHE A 89 4.43 -4.96 6.84
C PHE A 89 3.70 -5.55 8.04
N LYS A 90 2.64 -4.86 8.47
CA LYS A 90 1.77 -5.30 9.56
C LYS A 90 0.82 -6.40 9.11
N GLY A 91 0.38 -6.40 7.85
CA GLY A 91 -0.54 -7.40 7.32
C GLY A 91 -0.69 -7.26 5.81
N ALA A 92 -1.22 -8.28 5.17
CA ALA A 92 -1.45 -8.32 3.73
C ALA A 92 -2.65 -9.18 3.36
N VAL A 93 -3.27 -8.87 2.24
CA VAL A 93 -4.35 -9.67 1.63
C VAL A 93 -4.20 -9.68 0.12
N ILE A 94 -4.48 -10.84 -0.48
CA ILE A 94 -4.71 -10.98 -1.91
C ILE A 94 -6.19 -11.29 -2.12
N ALA A 95 -6.83 -10.50 -2.97
CA ALA A 95 -8.21 -10.73 -3.41
C ALA A 95 -8.28 -10.78 -4.94
N ASP A 96 -9.21 -11.57 -5.47
CA ASP A 96 -9.56 -11.54 -6.90
C ASP A 96 -10.46 -10.33 -7.23
N ASP A 97 -11.03 -10.25 -8.43
CA ASP A 97 -11.88 -9.15 -8.85
C ASP A 97 -13.31 -9.19 -8.27
N ASP A 98 -13.76 -10.37 -7.82
CA ASP A 98 -15.05 -10.57 -7.17
C ASP A 98 -15.01 -10.32 -5.65
N GLY A 99 -13.81 -10.18 -5.08
CA GLY A 99 -13.60 -9.94 -3.64
C GLY A 99 -13.47 -11.18 -2.80
N LEU A 100 -13.19 -12.32 -3.44
CA LEU A 100 -12.83 -13.55 -2.75
C LEU A 100 -11.41 -13.43 -2.19
N PRO A 101 -11.18 -13.68 -0.88
CA PRO A 101 -9.82 -13.81 -0.34
C PRO A 101 -9.11 -15.00 -0.97
N LEU A 102 -7.99 -14.74 -1.67
CA LEU A 102 -7.09 -15.79 -2.15
C LEU A 102 -6.08 -16.19 -1.06
N ALA A 103 -5.63 -15.22 -0.26
CA ALA A 103 -4.80 -15.42 0.93
C ALA A 103 -4.84 -14.17 1.81
N VAL A 104 -4.79 -14.37 3.13
CA VAL A 104 -4.77 -13.29 4.12
C VAL A 104 -3.69 -13.57 5.15
N PHE A 105 -2.92 -12.55 5.52
CA PHE A 105 -1.93 -12.65 6.58
C PHE A 105 -2.03 -11.47 7.55
N ASN A 106 -2.19 -11.79 8.84
CA ASN A 106 -2.22 -10.84 9.96
C ASN A 106 -3.18 -9.65 9.73
N SER A 107 -4.39 -9.94 9.27
CA SER A 107 -5.43 -8.92 9.07
C SER A 107 -5.94 -8.37 10.40
N PRO A 108 -6.20 -7.05 10.52
CA PRO A 108 -6.80 -6.45 11.71
C PRO A 108 -8.30 -6.74 11.85
N VAL A 109 -8.93 -7.30 10.81
CA VAL A 109 -10.36 -7.63 10.75
C VAL A 109 -10.56 -9.00 10.08
N GLN A 110 -11.81 -9.46 9.97
CA GLN A 110 -12.15 -10.72 9.30
C GLN A 110 -11.71 -10.71 7.82
N GLU A 111 -11.40 -11.89 7.28
CA GLU A 111 -10.83 -12.08 5.94
C GLU A 111 -11.76 -11.56 4.83
N GLU A 112 -13.05 -11.79 4.98
CA GLU A 112 -14.08 -11.33 4.05
C GLU A 112 -14.19 -9.80 4.07
N ALA A 113 -14.08 -9.20 5.26
CA ALA A 113 -14.18 -7.75 5.42
C ALA A 113 -12.97 -7.02 4.81
N ILE A 114 -11.76 -7.52 5.05
CA ILE A 114 -10.54 -6.90 4.48
C ILE A 114 -10.47 -7.10 2.96
N SER A 115 -10.98 -8.23 2.44
CA SER A 115 -11.04 -8.50 1.00
C SER A 115 -12.08 -7.61 0.32
N ALA A 116 -13.28 -7.47 0.90
CA ALA A 116 -14.29 -6.54 0.40
C ALA A 116 -13.74 -5.10 0.35
N PHE A 117 -13.04 -4.67 1.41
CA PHE A 117 -12.39 -3.35 1.42
C PHE A 117 -11.32 -3.21 0.33
N THR A 118 -10.55 -4.27 0.08
CA THR A 118 -9.53 -4.32 -0.99
C THR A 118 -10.16 -4.06 -2.36
N ILE A 119 -11.33 -4.63 -2.65
CA ILE A 119 -12.04 -4.41 -3.92
C ILE A 119 -12.58 -3.00 -4.04
N VAL A 120 -13.14 -2.44 -2.96
CA VAL A 120 -13.60 -1.04 -2.97
C VAL A 120 -12.45 -0.09 -3.37
N LEU A 121 -11.24 -0.32 -2.85
CA LEU A 121 -10.06 0.44 -3.24
C LEU A 121 -9.61 0.13 -4.68
N GLY A 122 -9.70 -1.12 -5.13
CA GLY A 122 -9.40 -1.52 -6.51
C GLY A 122 -10.32 -0.87 -7.55
N ASP A 123 -11.60 -0.76 -7.22
CA ASP A 123 -12.60 -0.04 -8.00
C ASP A 123 -12.33 1.46 -8.03
N ALA A 124 -11.99 2.04 -6.87
CA ALA A 124 -11.61 3.44 -6.77
C ALA A 124 -10.37 3.75 -7.63
N LEU A 125 -9.35 2.90 -7.57
CA LEU A 125 -8.16 2.96 -8.41
C LEU A 125 -8.54 2.89 -9.90
N SER A 126 -9.38 1.94 -10.29
CA SER A 126 -9.81 1.77 -11.69
C SER A 126 -10.61 2.96 -12.22
N LYS A 127 -11.43 3.60 -11.38
CA LYS A 127 -12.16 4.83 -11.72
C LYS A 127 -11.23 6.04 -11.80
N ALA A 128 -10.32 6.19 -10.84
CA ALA A 128 -9.32 7.26 -10.83
C ALA A 128 -8.41 7.18 -12.06
N ALA A 129 -7.95 5.98 -12.42
CA ALA A 129 -7.17 5.69 -13.62
C ALA A 129 -7.86 6.22 -14.89
N LYS A 130 -9.16 5.93 -15.06
CA LYS A 130 -9.96 6.40 -16.19
C LYS A 130 -10.15 7.91 -16.17
N LEU A 131 -10.41 8.49 -15.00
CA LEU A 131 -10.65 9.92 -14.85
C LEU A 131 -9.38 10.74 -15.14
N LEU A 132 -8.22 10.23 -14.75
CA LEU A 132 -6.92 10.90 -14.89
C LEU A 132 -6.20 10.54 -16.21
N ASP A 133 -6.84 9.76 -17.09
CA ASP A 133 -6.25 9.24 -18.33
C ASP A 133 -4.92 8.50 -18.10
N GLN A 134 -4.85 7.74 -17.00
CA GLN A 134 -3.70 6.92 -16.61
C GLN A 134 -4.05 5.45 -16.78
N HIS A 135 -3.89 4.92 -17.99
CA HIS A 135 -4.22 3.52 -18.29
C HIS A 135 -3.39 2.51 -17.49
N ASP A 136 -2.16 2.89 -17.12
CA ASP A 136 -1.21 2.04 -16.38
C ASP A 136 -1.25 2.28 -14.86
N ALA A 137 -2.25 3.02 -14.35
CA ALA A 137 -2.41 3.22 -12.92
C ALA A 137 -2.77 1.91 -12.22
N ASN A 138 -1.80 1.36 -11.50
CA ASN A 138 -1.92 0.07 -10.83
C ASN A 138 -1.69 0.14 -9.32
N ASN A 139 -1.38 1.32 -8.77
CA ASN A 139 -1.09 1.50 -7.35
C ASN A 139 -1.88 2.66 -6.76
N ILE A 140 -2.41 2.48 -5.55
CA ILE A 140 -2.88 3.55 -4.69
C ILE A 140 -2.31 3.34 -3.28
N SER A 141 -1.82 4.42 -2.68
CA SER A 141 -1.41 4.47 -1.28
C SER A 141 -2.32 5.45 -0.55
N MET A 142 -2.78 5.06 0.63
CA MET A 142 -3.66 5.86 1.46
C MET A 142 -3.21 5.78 2.92
N ASP A 143 -2.93 6.94 3.51
CA ASP A 143 -2.66 7.03 4.94
C ASP A 143 -3.94 6.71 5.72
N ILE A 144 -3.85 5.77 6.67
CA ILE A 144 -5.00 5.36 7.51
C ILE A 144 -4.98 6.01 8.89
N ASN A 145 -3.82 6.50 9.33
CA ASN A 145 -3.62 7.31 10.53
C ASN A 145 -2.31 8.11 10.37
N TYR A 146 -1.67 8.57 11.45
CA TYR A 146 -0.40 9.32 11.39
C TYR A 146 0.85 8.43 11.35
N THR A 147 0.70 7.12 11.43
CA THR A 147 1.79 6.15 11.55
C THR A 147 1.78 5.10 10.45
N ASP A 148 0.61 4.83 9.88
CA ASP A 148 0.34 3.72 8.98
C ASP A 148 -0.32 4.18 7.69
N LYS A 149 -0.04 3.41 6.64
CA LYS A 149 -0.66 3.50 5.33
C LYS A 149 -1.12 2.12 4.86
N VAL A 150 -2.12 2.15 4.01
CA VAL A 150 -2.54 1.03 3.16
C VAL A 150 -1.97 1.28 1.78
N VAL A 151 -1.37 0.25 1.18
CA VAL A 151 -0.92 0.28 -0.21
C VAL A 151 -1.62 -0.85 -0.95
N LEU A 152 -2.28 -0.51 -2.04
CA LEU A 152 -2.98 -1.45 -2.90
C LEU A 152 -2.30 -1.47 -4.27
N ARG A 153 -1.91 -2.66 -4.70
CA ARG A 153 -1.36 -2.94 -6.03
C ARG A 153 -2.28 -3.86 -6.80
N ARG A 154 -2.81 -3.38 -7.92
CA ARG A 154 -3.53 -4.19 -8.92
C ARG A 154 -2.52 -4.92 -9.79
N PHE A 155 -2.69 -6.20 -10.04
CA PHE A 155 -1.91 -7.00 -10.99
C PHE A 155 -2.85 -7.95 -11.74
N PHE A 156 -2.34 -8.68 -12.74
CA PHE A 156 -3.16 -9.54 -13.59
C PHE A 156 -2.70 -10.99 -13.53
N ILE A 157 -3.64 -11.91 -13.40
CA ILE A 157 -3.42 -13.36 -13.49
C ILE A 157 -4.28 -13.87 -14.63
N ASN A 158 -3.66 -14.35 -15.72
CA ASN A 158 -4.39 -14.78 -16.93
C ASN A 158 -5.42 -13.73 -17.42
N GLU A 159 -5.04 -12.45 -17.49
CA GLU A 159 -5.92 -11.31 -17.85
C GLU A 159 -7.03 -10.96 -16.85
N ILE A 160 -7.14 -11.67 -15.73
CA ILE A 160 -8.09 -11.36 -14.65
C ILE A 160 -7.40 -10.43 -13.65
N PRO A 161 -7.99 -9.26 -13.32
CA PRO A 161 -7.40 -8.38 -12.33
C PRO A 161 -7.44 -9.02 -10.95
N SER A 162 -6.38 -8.81 -10.19
CA SER A 162 -6.26 -9.22 -8.79
C SER A 162 -5.54 -8.14 -8.01
N TYR A 163 -5.76 -8.13 -6.71
CA TYR A 163 -5.35 -7.03 -5.86
C TYR A 163 -4.54 -7.55 -4.69
N LEU A 164 -3.35 -6.98 -4.49
CA LEU A 164 -2.55 -7.16 -3.31
C LEU A 164 -2.65 -5.88 -2.49
N MET A 165 -3.16 -5.97 -1.27
CA MET A 165 -3.18 -4.88 -0.31
C MET A 165 -2.26 -5.19 0.85
N VAL A 166 -1.46 -4.21 1.27
CA VAL A 166 -0.59 -4.30 2.45
C VAL A 166 -0.88 -3.16 3.41
N ILE A 167 -0.72 -3.43 4.70
CA ILE A 167 -0.76 -2.44 5.77
C ILE A 167 0.65 -2.30 6.30
N CYS A 168 1.22 -1.10 6.29
CA CYS A 168 2.60 -0.85 6.71
C CYS A 168 2.75 0.54 7.34
N SER A 169 3.90 0.78 7.96
CA SER A 169 4.20 2.14 8.44
C SER A 169 4.43 3.09 7.26
N GLN A 170 4.08 4.37 7.42
CA GLN A 170 4.26 5.37 6.36
C GLN A 170 5.71 5.52 5.89
N GLU A 171 6.67 5.27 6.78
CA GLU A 171 8.11 5.41 6.53
C GLU A 171 8.71 4.26 5.71
N VAL A 172 7.96 3.17 5.51
CA VAL A 172 8.42 2.01 4.75
C VAL A 172 8.33 2.29 3.25
N ASP A 173 9.40 1.99 2.50
CA ASP A 173 9.35 1.90 1.03
C ASP A 173 8.94 0.49 0.61
N GLU A 174 7.66 0.32 0.28
CA GLU A 174 7.04 -0.97 0.02
C GLU A 174 7.26 -1.51 -1.40
N ARG A 175 7.68 -0.66 -2.34
CA ARG A 175 7.55 -0.91 -3.78
C ARG A 175 8.29 -2.15 -4.24
N GLY A 176 9.57 -2.26 -3.87
CA GLY A 176 10.41 -3.38 -4.29
C GLY A 176 9.88 -4.72 -3.79
N GLU A 177 9.33 -4.73 -2.57
CA GLU A 177 8.90 -5.96 -1.92
C GLU A 177 7.52 -6.43 -2.39
N ILE A 178 6.64 -5.50 -2.71
CA ILE A 178 5.35 -5.77 -3.36
C ILE A 178 5.58 -6.40 -4.75
N GLU A 179 6.42 -5.80 -5.60
CA GLU A 179 6.67 -6.33 -6.95
C GLU A 179 7.29 -7.73 -6.90
N LEU A 180 8.30 -7.95 -6.05
CA LEU A 180 8.92 -9.27 -5.85
C LEU A 180 7.89 -10.33 -5.43
N SER A 181 6.95 -9.95 -4.57
CA SER A 181 5.95 -10.88 -4.03
C SER A 181 4.84 -11.17 -5.05
N ILE A 182 4.48 -10.19 -5.88
CA ILE A 182 3.54 -10.41 -7.00
C ILE A 182 4.10 -11.43 -7.98
N ASP A 183 5.38 -11.37 -8.32
CA ASP A 183 6.03 -12.37 -9.20
C ASP A 183 5.91 -13.79 -8.60
N GLN A 184 6.10 -13.93 -7.28
CA GLN A 184 5.94 -15.20 -6.58
C GLN A 184 4.49 -15.70 -6.57
N VAL A 185 3.54 -14.80 -6.30
CA VAL A 185 2.09 -15.09 -6.34
C VAL A 185 1.65 -15.54 -7.73
N ALA A 186 2.05 -14.80 -8.76
CA ALA A 186 1.77 -15.14 -10.15
C ALA A 186 2.35 -16.51 -10.52
N GLY A 187 3.57 -16.83 -10.06
CA GLY A 187 4.18 -18.15 -10.23
C GLY A 187 3.37 -19.30 -9.60
N ILE A 188 2.76 -19.07 -8.44
CA ILE A 188 1.90 -20.06 -7.76
C ILE A 188 0.57 -20.24 -8.50
N LEU A 189 0.00 -19.14 -9.01
CA LEU A 189 -1.33 -19.13 -9.63
C LEU A 189 -1.32 -19.51 -11.11
N HIS A 190 -0.18 -19.38 -11.80
CA HIS A 190 0.01 -19.85 -13.18
C HIS A 190 0.39 -21.33 -13.29
N ALA A 191 0.89 -21.96 -12.23
CA ALA A 191 1.21 -23.38 -12.22
C ALA A 191 -0.09 -24.22 -12.35
N ARG A 192 -0.44 -24.57 -13.59
CA ARG A 192 -1.47 -25.54 -13.98
C ARG A 192 -0.83 -26.86 -14.36
#